data_AF-A0A9N8EEA5-F1
#
_entry.id   AF-A0A9N8EEA5-F1
#
_cell.length_a   1.000
_cell.length_b   1.000
_cell.length_c   1.000
_cell.angle_alpha   90.00
_cell.angle_beta   90.00
_cell.angle_gamma   90.00
#
_symmetry.space_group_name_H-M   'P 1'
#
loop_
_entity.id
_entity.type
_entity.pdbx_description
1 polymer ?
#
loop_
_entity_poly.entity_id
_entity_poly.type
_entity_poly.pdbx_seq_one_letter_code
_entity_poly.pdbx_strand_id
1 'polypeptide(L)'
;MKIPRIYQWLLPLFVILLAFSASSASTEDEDEQLLRETIAAGRGHRDEQGVRDQWASSEHLKDKFDSRRKPVSPRVRALLESYRLECKGCDESEAVAKINAFVKETKQQVEDQAKRQRWLERAAMLVTVVVLGGLAYQYSIGAFDAGGGSSGYSIGGRPSDWMGQARRLQIEEQRQRAAKKEEEAAKILAAAQAKEAPTWRENEEKEVWTAKQERQFAKALVSFGGVPPKGRYTLIANKVDDKSRQECLMHHKLLQLIAKEQ
;
A
#
# COMPACT_ATOMS: atom_id res chain seq x y z
N MET A 1 -48.94 -66.69 43.01
CA MET A 1 -47.75 -66.73 42.16
C MET A 1 -46.72 -65.74 42.73
N LYS A 2 -45.56 -66.23 43.18
CA LYS A 2 -44.51 -65.42 43.81
C LYS A 2 -43.54 -64.95 42.71
N ILE A 3 -43.52 -63.66 42.43
CA ILE A 3 -42.60 -63.06 41.45
C ILE A 3 -41.19 -63.04 42.08
N PRO A 4 -40.15 -63.53 41.39
CA PRO A 4 -38.80 -63.61 41.95
C PRO A 4 -38.17 -62.23 42.17
N ARG A 5 -37.55 -62.06 43.34
CA ARG A 5 -36.92 -60.84 43.89
C ARG A 5 -35.76 -60.24 43.07
N ILE A 6 -35.44 -60.82 41.91
CA ILE A 6 -34.28 -60.44 41.09
C ILE A 6 -34.57 -59.17 40.26
N TYR A 7 -35.84 -58.89 39.94
CA TYR A 7 -36.22 -57.73 39.12
C TYR A 7 -36.19 -56.39 39.87
N GLN A 8 -36.01 -56.38 41.19
CA GLN A 8 -36.07 -55.17 42.00
C GLN A 8 -34.81 -54.28 41.85
N TRP A 9 -33.69 -54.84 41.39
CA TRP A 9 -32.42 -54.11 41.21
C TRP A 9 -32.16 -53.66 39.76
N LEU A 10 -32.90 -54.19 38.78
CA LEU A 10 -32.70 -53.84 37.36
C LEU A 10 -33.50 -52.60 36.93
N LEU A 11 -34.61 -52.30 37.60
CA LEU A 11 -35.46 -51.14 37.29
C LEU A 11 -34.79 -49.76 37.47
N PRO A 12 -34.03 -49.46 38.55
CA PRO A 12 -33.40 -48.14 38.67
C PRO A 12 -32.28 -47.92 37.66
N LEU A 13 -31.60 -48.98 37.21
CA LEU A 13 -30.48 -48.90 36.27
C LEU A 13 -30.97 -48.59 34.85
N PHE A 14 -32.16 -49.07 34.47
CA PHE A 14 -32.78 -48.78 33.18
C PHE A 14 -33.33 -47.35 33.09
N VAL A 15 -33.82 -46.79 34.20
CA VAL A 15 -34.32 -45.40 34.25
C VAL A 15 -33.17 -44.39 34.16
N ILE A 16 -32.02 -44.66 34.76
CA ILE A 16 -30.84 -43.79 34.67
C ILE A 16 -30.26 -43.79 33.24
N LEU A 17 -30.27 -44.95 32.56
CA LEU A 17 -29.84 -45.05 31.16
C LEU A 17 -30.76 -44.33 30.18
N LEU A 18 -32.08 -44.30 30.43
CA LEU A 18 -33.04 -43.57 29.60
C LEU A 18 -33.00 -42.05 29.85
N ALA A 19 -32.73 -41.60 31.08
CA ALA A 19 -32.61 -40.17 31.39
C ALA A 19 -31.37 -39.52 30.75
N PHE A 20 -30.28 -40.27 30.56
CA PHE A 20 -29.05 -39.74 29.95
C PHE A 20 -29.14 -39.59 28.42
N SER A 21 -30.06 -40.29 27.75
CA SER A 21 -30.26 -40.17 26.30
C SER A 21 -31.23 -39.06 25.88
N ALA A 22 -31.95 -38.43 26.80
CA ALA A 22 -32.94 -37.40 26.48
C ALA A 22 -32.41 -35.95 26.58
N SER A 23 -31.24 -35.73 27.18
CA SER A 23 -30.69 -34.38 27.40
C SER A 23 -29.67 -33.89 26.35
N SER A 24 -29.38 -34.66 25.30
CA SER A 24 -28.44 -34.23 24.24
C SER A 24 -29.11 -33.66 22.99
N ALA A 25 -30.44 -33.65 22.90
CA ALA A 25 -31.14 -33.30 21.66
C ALA A 25 -31.58 -31.82 21.57
N SER A 26 -31.56 -31.04 22.65
CA SER A 26 -32.10 -29.67 22.64
C SER A 26 -31.05 -28.56 22.50
N THR A 27 -29.76 -28.85 22.63
CA THR A 27 -28.67 -27.86 22.49
C THR A 27 -28.16 -27.72 21.06
N GLU A 28 -28.36 -28.73 20.22
CA GLU A 28 -27.90 -28.69 18.82
C GLU A 28 -28.69 -27.67 17.99
N ASP A 29 -29.98 -27.49 18.25
CA ASP A 29 -30.83 -26.55 17.50
C ASP A 29 -30.54 -25.07 17.83
N GLU A 30 -30.17 -24.75 19.08
CA GLU A 30 -29.80 -23.38 19.49
C GLU A 30 -28.42 -22.98 18.96
N ASP A 31 -27.45 -23.90 19.00
CA ASP A 31 -26.13 -23.71 18.42
C ASP A 31 -26.20 -23.57 16.89
N GLU A 32 -27.07 -24.33 16.22
CA GLU A 32 -27.26 -24.24 14.77
C GLU A 32 -27.93 -22.91 14.35
N GLN A 33 -28.81 -22.34 15.18
CA GLN A 33 -29.39 -21.01 14.94
C GLN A 33 -28.35 -19.89 15.13
N LEU A 34 -27.54 -19.94 16.19
CA LEU A 34 -26.42 -19.01 16.40
C LEU A 34 -25.37 -19.09 15.29
N LEU A 35 -25.10 -20.29 14.77
CA LEU A 35 -24.24 -20.52 13.61
C LEU A 35 -24.81 -19.88 12.34
N ARG A 36 -26.11 -20.02 12.09
CA ARG A 36 -26.75 -19.39 10.92
C ARG A 36 -26.74 -17.86 11.01
N GLU A 37 -26.94 -17.30 12.19
CA GLU A 37 -26.95 -15.86 12.42
C GLU A 37 -25.53 -15.24 12.31
N THR A 38 -24.51 -15.91 12.84
CA THR A 38 -23.11 -15.47 12.72
C THR A 38 -22.56 -15.60 11.29
N ILE A 39 -22.96 -16.65 10.56
CA ILE A 39 -22.65 -16.80 9.12
C ILE A 39 -23.34 -15.71 8.29
N ALA A 40 -24.57 -15.32 8.62
CA ALA A 40 -25.26 -14.24 7.93
C ALA A 40 -24.58 -12.87 8.19
N ALA A 41 -24.16 -12.61 9.44
CA ALA A 41 -23.47 -11.38 9.81
C ALA A 41 -22.07 -11.25 9.16
N GLY A 42 -21.33 -12.35 9.00
CA GLY A 42 -20.04 -12.36 8.32
C GLY A 42 -20.10 -12.30 6.79
N ARG A 43 -21.25 -12.67 6.20
CA ARG A 43 -21.47 -12.67 4.73
C ARG A 43 -21.87 -11.32 4.17
N GLY A 44 -22.63 -10.51 4.91
CA GLY A 44 -23.20 -9.25 4.41
C GLY A 44 -22.15 -8.31 3.81
N HIS A 45 -21.01 -8.14 4.48
CA HIS A 45 -19.99 -7.18 4.04
C HIS A 45 -19.20 -7.59 2.79
N ARG A 46 -19.19 -8.90 2.46
CA ARG A 46 -18.46 -9.47 1.31
C ARG A 46 -19.35 -9.56 0.07
N ASP A 47 -20.65 -9.79 0.26
CA ASP A 47 -21.67 -9.75 -0.80
C ASP A 47 -21.97 -8.30 -1.23
N GLU A 48 -21.93 -7.32 -0.31
CA GLU A 48 -22.01 -5.88 -0.61
C GLU A 48 -20.89 -5.39 -1.56
N GLN A 49 -19.73 -6.06 -1.56
CA GLN A 49 -18.59 -5.71 -2.42
C GLN A 49 -18.67 -6.34 -3.83
N GLY A 50 -19.73 -7.10 -4.16
CA GLY A 50 -19.95 -7.64 -5.51
C GLY A 50 -18.91 -8.67 -5.96
N VAL A 51 -18.12 -9.24 -5.04
CA VAL A 51 -17.01 -10.16 -5.37
C VAL A 51 -17.54 -11.50 -5.89
N ARG A 52 -18.75 -11.91 -5.50
CA ARG A 52 -19.35 -13.19 -5.88
C ARG A 52 -19.67 -13.30 -7.37
N ASP A 53 -20.05 -12.19 -8.00
CA ASP A 53 -20.40 -12.15 -9.43
C ASP A 53 -19.16 -12.36 -10.33
N GLN A 54 -17.97 -12.02 -9.85
CA GLN A 54 -16.72 -12.22 -10.59
C GLN A 54 -16.33 -13.69 -10.75
N TRP A 55 -16.84 -14.59 -9.89
CA TRP A 55 -16.52 -16.02 -9.93
C TRP A 55 -17.53 -16.82 -10.76
N ALA A 56 -18.72 -16.27 -11.00
CA ALA A 56 -19.79 -16.91 -11.76
C ALA A 56 -19.72 -16.60 -13.26
N SER A 57 -19.04 -15.52 -13.68
CA SER A 57 -18.96 -15.17 -15.10
C SER A 57 -17.97 -16.08 -15.83
N SER A 58 -18.49 -16.99 -16.66
CA SER A 58 -17.68 -17.81 -17.59
C SER A 58 -17.06 -17.00 -18.74
N GLU A 59 -17.16 -15.67 -18.71
CA GLU A 59 -16.75 -14.76 -19.77
C GLU A 59 -15.23 -14.77 -19.97
N HIS A 60 -14.45 -14.94 -18.89
CA HIS A 60 -12.98 -15.01 -18.93
C HIS A 60 -12.41 -16.35 -19.43
N LEU A 61 -13.25 -17.36 -19.66
CA LEU A 61 -12.82 -18.68 -20.18
C LEU A 61 -12.83 -18.75 -21.72
N LYS A 62 -13.39 -17.75 -22.41
CA LYS A 62 -13.55 -17.78 -23.88
C LYS A 62 -12.29 -17.36 -24.64
N ASP A 63 -11.40 -16.60 -24.02
CA ASP A 63 -10.12 -16.21 -24.62
C ASP A 63 -9.01 -17.20 -24.26
N LYS A 64 -8.24 -17.62 -25.26
CA LYS A 64 -7.05 -18.46 -25.05
C LYS A 64 -6.04 -17.69 -24.21
N PHE A 65 -6.01 -17.98 -22.91
CA PHE A 65 -5.08 -17.37 -21.96
C PHE A 65 -3.64 -17.77 -22.31
N ASP A 66 -2.92 -16.89 -23.01
CA ASP A 66 -1.50 -17.07 -23.29
C ASP A 66 -0.70 -16.69 -22.03
N SER A 67 -0.39 -17.71 -21.22
CA SER A 67 0.39 -17.56 -19.97
C SER A 67 1.75 -16.85 -20.12
N ARG A 68 2.26 -16.69 -21.35
CA ARG A 68 3.52 -16.00 -21.64
C ARG A 68 3.34 -14.48 -21.72
N ARG A 69 2.15 -14.01 -22.11
CA ARG A 69 1.80 -12.58 -22.17
C ARG A 69 1.05 -12.18 -20.91
N LYS A 70 1.81 -11.77 -19.90
CA LYS A 70 1.21 -11.25 -18.67
C LYS A 70 0.62 -9.86 -18.94
N PRO A 71 -0.67 -9.65 -18.62
CA PRO A 71 -1.26 -8.32 -18.73
C PRO A 71 -0.53 -7.34 -17.82
N VAL A 72 -0.41 -6.09 -18.28
CA VAL A 72 0.26 -5.02 -17.53
C VAL A 72 -0.42 -4.81 -16.17
N SER A 73 0.34 -4.94 -15.07
CA SER A 73 -0.20 -4.73 -13.74
C SER A 73 -0.72 -3.30 -13.54
N PRO A 74 -1.74 -3.08 -12.68
CA PRO A 74 -2.30 -1.76 -12.43
C PRO A 74 -1.26 -0.70 -12.04
N ARG A 75 -0.22 -1.13 -11.30
CA ARG A 75 0.89 -0.29 -10.87
C ARG A 75 1.74 0.20 -12.05
N VAL A 76 2.07 -0.69 -12.99
CA VAL A 76 2.85 -0.33 -14.19
C VAL A 76 2.02 0.55 -15.12
N ARG A 77 0.70 0.30 -15.22
CA ARG A 77 -0.21 1.16 -15.99
C ARG A 77 -0.29 2.58 -15.42
N ALA A 78 -0.40 2.72 -14.11
CA ALA A 78 -0.36 4.03 -13.44
C ALA A 78 0.97 4.78 -13.65
N LEU A 79 2.09 4.05 -13.67
CA LEU A 79 3.42 4.62 -13.99
C LEU A 79 3.53 5.07 -15.45
N LEU A 80 3.00 4.29 -16.40
CA LEU A 80 2.95 4.70 -17.80
C LEU A 80 2.12 5.98 -17.97
N GLU A 81 0.98 6.08 -17.29
CA GLU A 81 0.10 7.24 -17.35
C GLU A 81 0.73 8.49 -16.72
N SER A 82 1.41 8.36 -15.58
CA SER A 82 2.10 9.48 -14.94
C SER A 82 3.23 10.05 -15.79
N TYR A 83 3.95 9.19 -16.52
CA TYR A 83 4.97 9.59 -17.48
C TYR A 83 4.41 9.93 -18.88
N ARG A 84 3.08 9.85 -19.09
CA ARG A 84 2.41 10.05 -20.39
C ARG A 84 2.98 9.16 -21.50
N LEU A 85 3.41 7.95 -21.15
CA LEU A 85 3.95 6.96 -22.08
C LEU A 85 2.83 6.04 -22.56
N GLU A 86 2.52 6.08 -23.86
CA GLU A 86 1.53 5.17 -24.45
C GLU A 86 2.14 3.80 -24.79
N CYS A 87 1.51 2.72 -24.31
CA CYS A 87 1.87 1.36 -24.65
C CYS A 87 0.63 0.51 -24.96
N LYS A 88 0.21 0.53 -26.24
CA LYS A 88 -0.97 -0.22 -26.71
C LYS A 88 -0.58 -1.68 -26.97
N GLY A 89 -1.21 -2.61 -26.24
CA GLY A 89 -1.01 -4.06 -26.43
C GLY A 89 0.36 -4.59 -26.00
N CYS A 90 1.08 -3.85 -25.15
CA CYS A 90 2.40 -4.23 -24.67
C CYS A 90 2.32 -5.25 -23.54
N ASP A 91 3.33 -6.12 -23.48
CA ASP A 91 3.56 -7.00 -22.33
C ASP A 91 4.13 -6.20 -21.14
N GLU A 92 3.97 -6.71 -19.92
CA GLU A 92 4.44 -6.03 -18.70
C GLU A 92 5.95 -5.74 -18.73
N SER A 93 6.75 -6.65 -19.28
CA SER A 93 8.20 -6.47 -19.45
C SER A 93 8.55 -5.33 -20.40
N GLU A 94 7.82 -5.18 -21.51
CA GLU A 94 8.01 -4.11 -22.50
C GLU A 94 7.62 -2.74 -21.92
N ALA A 95 6.52 -2.70 -21.15
CA ALA A 95 6.07 -1.51 -20.45
C ALA A 95 7.12 -1.02 -19.44
N VAL A 96 7.66 -1.94 -18.63
CA VAL A 96 8.72 -1.63 -17.66
C VAL A 96 10.01 -1.20 -18.38
N ALA A 97 10.37 -1.85 -19.49
CA ALA A 97 11.54 -1.47 -20.28
C ALA A 97 11.44 -0.04 -20.82
N LYS A 98 10.26 0.37 -21.32
CA LYS A 98 10.00 1.75 -21.76
C LYS A 98 10.11 2.77 -20.62
N ILE A 99 9.53 2.47 -19.46
CA ILE A 99 9.64 3.33 -18.28
C ILE A 99 11.10 3.51 -17.88
N ASN A 100 11.87 2.41 -17.80
CA ASN A 100 13.29 2.46 -17.42
C ASN A 100 14.13 3.23 -18.44
N ALA A 101 13.85 3.07 -19.74
CA ALA A 101 14.51 3.84 -20.79
C ALA A 101 14.23 5.35 -20.64
N PHE A 102 12.96 5.71 -20.42
CA PHE A 102 12.56 7.10 -20.21
C PHE A 102 13.21 7.72 -18.96
N VAL A 103 13.20 7.00 -17.83
CA VAL A 103 13.83 7.46 -16.59
C VAL A 103 15.35 7.64 -16.77
N LYS A 104 16.01 6.71 -17.48
CA LYS A 104 17.44 6.80 -17.76
C LYS A 104 17.77 8.01 -18.63
N GLU A 105 17.01 8.24 -19.69
CA GLU A 105 17.17 9.39 -20.59
C GLU A 105 16.94 10.70 -19.85
N THR A 106 15.87 10.79 -19.06
CA THR A 106 15.56 11.99 -18.27
C THR A 106 16.68 12.29 -17.26
N LYS A 107 17.20 11.25 -16.59
CA LYS A 107 18.33 11.41 -15.65
C LYS A 107 19.59 11.91 -16.35
N GLN A 108 19.90 11.39 -17.53
CA GLN A 108 21.04 11.85 -18.33
C GLN A 108 20.86 13.32 -18.76
N GLN A 109 19.67 13.72 -19.20
CA GLN A 109 19.39 15.11 -19.55
C GLN A 109 19.57 16.05 -18.36
N VAL A 110 19.11 15.68 -17.17
CA VAL A 110 19.28 16.47 -15.94
C VAL A 110 20.76 16.56 -15.54
N GLU A 111 21.51 15.45 -15.60
CA GLU A 111 22.93 15.45 -15.29
C GLU A 111 23.73 16.33 -16.27
N ASP A 112 23.40 16.30 -17.56
CA ASP A 112 24.08 17.11 -18.57
C ASP A 112 23.69 18.59 -18.46
N GLN A 113 22.45 18.91 -18.11
CA GLN A 113 22.04 20.27 -17.76
C GLN A 113 22.77 20.78 -16.52
N ALA A 114 22.90 19.95 -15.48
CA ALA A 114 23.64 20.30 -14.27
C ALA A 114 25.14 20.51 -14.54
N LYS A 115 25.76 19.69 -15.41
CA LYS A 115 27.14 19.90 -15.85
C LYS A 115 27.30 21.21 -16.61
N ARG A 116 26.38 21.53 -17.52
CA ARG A 116 26.38 22.81 -18.26
C ARG A 116 26.22 23.99 -17.32
N GLN A 117 25.31 23.93 -16.36
CA GLN A 117 25.14 24.97 -15.33
C GLN A 117 26.41 25.17 -14.51
N ARG A 118 27.01 24.08 -13.99
CA ARG A 118 28.29 24.16 -13.26
C ARG A 118 29.42 24.75 -14.10
N TRP A 119 29.46 24.44 -15.40
CA TRP A 119 30.44 25.01 -16.31
C TRP A 119 30.20 26.50 -16.54
N LEU A 120 28.94 26.92 -16.74
CA LEU A 120 28.55 28.32 -16.88
C LEU A 120 28.83 29.13 -15.62
N GLU A 121 28.59 28.57 -14.43
CA GLU A 121 28.92 29.21 -13.14
C GLU A 121 30.43 29.44 -13.00
N ARG A 122 31.24 28.45 -13.36
CA ARG A 122 32.71 28.58 -13.36
C ARG A 122 33.18 29.62 -14.37
N ALA A 123 32.60 29.64 -15.57
CA ALA A 123 32.90 30.63 -16.59
C ALA A 123 32.51 32.04 -16.12
N ALA A 124 31.34 32.20 -15.49
CA ALA A 124 30.87 33.47 -14.94
C ALA A 124 31.77 33.98 -13.81
N MET A 125 32.25 33.10 -12.91
CA MET A 125 33.23 33.46 -11.88
C MET A 125 34.57 33.91 -12.48
N LEU A 126 35.07 33.23 -13.51
CA LEU A 126 36.31 33.66 -14.18
C LEU A 126 36.15 35.02 -14.85
N VAL A 127 35.04 35.26 -15.55
CA VAL A 127 34.77 36.56 -16.19
C VAL A 127 34.65 37.67 -15.15
N THR A 128 33.96 37.43 -14.03
CA THR A 128 33.85 38.43 -12.95
C THR A 128 35.21 38.73 -12.30
N VAL A 129 36.06 37.74 -12.08
CA VAL A 129 37.43 37.96 -11.58
C VAL A 129 38.25 38.80 -12.56
N VAL A 130 38.16 38.53 -13.87
CA VAL A 130 38.88 39.32 -14.89
C VAL A 130 38.37 40.77 -14.95
N VAL A 131 37.05 40.98 -14.90
CA VAL A 131 36.45 42.33 -14.92
C VAL A 131 36.85 43.10 -13.66
N LEU A 132 36.71 42.50 -12.47
CA LEU A 132 37.08 43.15 -11.22
C LEU A 132 38.58 43.40 -11.12
N GLY A 133 39.40 42.44 -11.56
CA GLY A 133 40.86 42.59 -11.62
C GLY A 133 41.29 43.70 -12.59
N GLY A 134 40.67 43.79 -13.76
CA GLY A 134 40.91 44.85 -14.74
C GLY A 134 40.50 46.23 -14.24
N LEU A 135 39.35 46.33 -13.55
CA LEU A 135 38.91 47.57 -12.90
C LEU A 135 39.86 47.98 -11.76
N ALA A 136 40.25 47.05 -10.90
CA ALA A 136 41.21 47.31 -9.83
C ALA A 136 42.58 47.74 -10.38
N TYR A 137 43.02 47.13 -11.48
CA TYR A 137 44.24 47.51 -12.20
C TYR A 137 44.15 48.93 -12.76
N GLN A 138 43.04 49.30 -13.42
CA GLN A 138 42.78 50.67 -13.87
C GLN A 138 42.81 51.69 -12.73
N TYR A 139 42.22 51.36 -11.57
CA TYR A 139 42.28 52.19 -10.37
C TYR A 139 43.70 52.32 -9.81
N SER A 140 44.49 51.24 -9.83
CA SER A 140 45.86 51.22 -9.28
C SER A 140 46.89 51.98 -10.12
N ILE A 141 46.64 52.17 -11.42
CA ILE A 141 47.57 52.83 -12.36
C ILE A 141 47.33 54.34 -12.49
N GLY A 142 46.34 54.90 -11.78
CA GLY A 142 46.16 56.35 -11.70
C GLY A 142 45.52 56.99 -12.94
N ALA A 143 44.66 56.27 -13.66
CA ALA A 143 43.85 56.85 -14.73
C ALA A 143 42.58 57.55 -14.18
N PHE A 144 42.80 58.53 -13.31
CA PHE A 144 41.82 59.58 -13.03
C PHE A 144 42.50 60.94 -13.22
N ASP A 145 43.00 61.18 -14.42
CA ASP A 145 43.30 62.54 -14.88
C ASP A 145 42.56 62.81 -16.20
N ALA A 146 41.63 63.76 -16.09
CA ALA A 146 41.12 64.66 -17.13
C ALA A 146 40.67 64.08 -18.49
N GLY A 147 39.35 63.93 -18.61
CA GLY A 147 38.62 63.92 -19.89
C GLY A 147 37.12 63.85 -19.58
N GLY A 148 36.49 64.94 -19.14
CA GLY A 148 36.20 66.04 -20.05
C GLY A 148 35.21 65.55 -21.12
N GLY A 149 34.00 65.16 -20.70
CA GLY A 149 32.99 64.61 -21.60
C GLY A 149 31.64 64.58 -20.92
N SER A 150 30.93 65.70 -21.01
CA SER A 150 29.51 65.80 -20.74
C SER A 150 28.74 64.69 -21.45
N SER A 151 28.39 63.64 -20.73
CA SER A 151 27.33 62.72 -21.15
C SER A 151 26.25 62.80 -20.10
N GLY A 152 25.43 63.86 -20.22
CA GLY A 152 24.12 63.92 -19.60
C GLY A 152 23.26 62.83 -20.23
N TYR A 153 23.36 61.61 -19.73
CA TYR A 153 22.29 60.63 -19.89
C TYR A 153 21.20 60.97 -18.89
N SER A 154 20.30 61.85 -19.33
CA SER A 154 18.98 62.04 -18.74
C SER A 154 18.20 60.72 -18.87
N ILE A 155 18.42 59.77 -17.96
CA ILE A 155 17.50 58.65 -17.73
C ILE A 155 16.33 59.19 -16.88
N GLY A 156 15.58 60.09 -17.50
CA GLY A 156 14.27 60.54 -17.06
C GLY A 156 13.23 59.58 -17.59
N GLY A 157 13.11 58.42 -16.97
CA GLY A 157 12.10 57.43 -17.30
C GLY A 157 11.62 56.77 -16.02
N ARG A 158 10.82 57.50 -15.23
CA ARG A 158 10.00 56.88 -14.18
C ARG A 158 9.11 55.83 -14.87
N PRO A 159 9.33 54.52 -14.66
CA PRO A 159 8.34 53.55 -15.04
C PRO A 159 7.13 53.79 -14.15
N SER A 160 5.97 53.85 -14.78
CA SER A 160 4.71 54.12 -14.13
C SER A 160 4.44 53.07 -13.03
N ASP A 161 4.35 53.55 -11.78
CA ASP A 161 4.28 52.78 -10.52
C ASP A 161 3.15 51.71 -10.45
N TRP A 162 2.18 51.78 -11.36
CA TRP A 162 1.02 50.88 -11.37
C TRP A 162 1.37 49.44 -11.79
N MET A 163 2.31 49.23 -12.72
CA MET A 163 2.72 47.87 -13.13
C MET A 163 3.54 47.16 -12.03
N GLY A 164 4.29 47.92 -11.23
CA GLY A 164 5.03 47.40 -10.08
C GLY A 164 4.10 46.93 -8.96
N GLN A 165 3.03 47.68 -8.68
CA GLN A 165 2.00 47.28 -7.71
C GLN A 165 1.20 46.06 -8.16
N ALA A 166 0.79 45.99 -9.43
CA ALA A 166 0.07 44.83 -9.97
C ALA A 166 0.90 43.54 -9.89
N ARG A 167 2.20 43.62 -10.18
CA ARG A 167 3.12 42.48 -10.07
C ARG A 167 3.35 42.07 -8.60
N ARG A 168 3.41 43.01 -7.66
CA ARG A 168 3.52 42.71 -6.22
C ARG A 168 2.29 42.00 -5.69
N LEU A 169 1.09 42.46 -6.05
CA LEU A 169 -0.18 41.81 -5.67
C LEU A 169 -0.28 40.37 -6.20
N GLN A 170 0.14 40.12 -7.44
CA GLN A 170 0.19 38.76 -7.99
C GLN A 170 1.17 37.85 -7.25
N ILE A 171 2.34 38.36 -6.85
CA ILE A 171 3.34 37.59 -6.10
C ILE A 171 2.81 37.25 -4.70
N GLU A 172 2.14 38.19 -4.02
CA GLU A 172 1.51 37.93 -2.72
C GLU A 172 0.38 36.91 -2.82
N GLU A 173 -0.46 37.00 -3.85
CA GLU A 173 -1.54 36.03 -4.08
C GLU A 173 -0.99 34.63 -4.39
N GLN A 174 0.08 34.53 -5.18
CA GLN A 174 0.77 33.26 -5.43
C GLN A 174 1.36 32.65 -4.15
N ARG A 175 1.96 33.47 -3.28
CA ARG A 175 2.49 33.03 -1.98
C ARG A 175 1.38 32.52 -1.06
N GLN A 176 0.24 33.22 -1.00
CA GLN A 176 -0.91 32.77 -0.20
C GLN A 176 -1.49 31.45 -0.72
N ARG A 177 -1.57 31.26 -2.05
CA ARG A 177 -2.02 29.99 -2.64
C ARG A 177 -1.05 28.86 -2.40
N ALA A 178 0.26 29.11 -2.44
CA ALA A 178 1.27 28.11 -2.10
C ALA A 178 1.19 27.69 -0.63
N ALA A 179 1.09 28.65 0.30
CA ALA A 179 0.95 28.38 1.72
C ALA A 179 -0.31 27.56 2.05
N LYS A 180 -1.46 27.87 1.44
CA LYS A 180 -2.69 27.09 1.62
C LYS A 180 -2.55 25.65 1.12
N LYS A 181 -1.88 25.44 -0.02
CA LYS A 181 -1.61 24.10 -0.55
C LYS A 181 -0.65 23.30 0.33
N GLU A 182 0.37 23.95 0.88
CA GLU A 182 1.29 23.31 1.83
C GLU A 182 0.57 22.92 3.13
N GLU A 183 -0.30 23.79 3.66
CA GLU A 183 -1.11 23.49 4.84
C GLU A 183 -2.10 22.34 4.60
N GLU A 184 -2.74 22.30 3.43
CA GLU A 184 -3.65 21.22 3.04
C GLU A 184 -2.91 19.89 2.83
N ALA A 185 -1.74 19.91 2.18
CA ALA A 185 -0.87 18.75 2.05
C ALA A 185 -0.36 18.24 3.40
N ALA A 186 -0.01 19.15 4.32
CA ALA A 186 0.40 18.80 5.68
C ALA A 186 -0.75 18.17 6.47
N LYS A 187 -1.99 18.66 6.32
CA LYS A 187 -3.18 18.04 6.94
C LYS A 187 -3.46 16.65 6.39
N ILE A 188 -3.30 16.43 5.08
CA ILE A 188 -3.47 15.11 4.46
C ILE A 188 -2.38 14.13 4.95
N LEU A 189 -1.12 14.59 5.04
CA LEU A 189 -0.02 13.78 5.56
C LEU A 189 -0.21 13.46 7.05
N ALA A 190 -0.66 14.42 7.86
CA ALA A 190 -0.97 14.20 9.27
C ALA A 190 -2.13 13.22 9.47
N ALA A 191 -3.19 13.30 8.64
CA ALA A 191 -4.30 12.35 8.66
C ALA A 191 -3.87 10.94 8.20
N ALA A 192 -2.91 10.84 7.28
CA ALA A 192 -2.32 9.58 6.85
C ALA A 192 -1.37 8.98 7.90
N GLN A 193 -0.64 9.81 8.66
CA GLN A 193 0.24 9.37 9.74
C GLN A 193 -0.50 9.02 11.03
N ALA A 194 -1.65 9.64 11.30
CA ALA A 194 -2.46 9.35 12.49
C ALA A 194 -3.14 7.96 12.45
N LYS A 195 -3.19 7.31 11.29
CA LYS A 195 -3.62 5.92 11.14
C LYS A 195 -2.40 5.08 10.79
N GLU A 196 -1.54 4.84 11.78
CA GLU A 196 -0.49 3.83 11.66
C GLU A 196 -1.12 2.54 11.11
N ALA A 197 -0.57 2.02 10.01
CA ALA A 197 -1.09 0.80 9.42
C ALA A 197 -1.00 -0.30 10.47
N PRO A 198 -2.09 -1.05 10.74
CA PRO A 198 -2.09 -2.06 11.78
C PRO A 198 -0.96 -3.05 11.52
N THR A 199 -0.24 -3.41 12.59
CA THR A 199 0.82 -4.40 12.46
C THR A 199 0.20 -5.73 12.05
N TRP A 200 0.98 -6.57 11.36
CA TRP A 200 0.49 -7.89 10.93
C TRP A 200 -0.01 -8.73 12.12
N ARG A 201 0.59 -8.55 13.31
CA ARG A 201 0.23 -9.22 14.55
C ARG A 201 -1.17 -8.81 15.01
N GLU A 202 -1.44 -7.51 15.07
CA GLU A 202 -2.76 -6.97 15.43
C GLU A 202 -3.87 -7.42 14.47
N ASN A 203 -3.54 -7.59 13.19
CA ASN A 203 -4.49 -8.04 12.20
C ASN A 203 -4.84 -9.53 12.37
N GLU A 204 -3.85 -10.36 12.70
CA GLU A 204 -4.04 -11.80 12.97
C GLU A 204 -4.73 -12.05 14.32
N GLU A 205 -4.43 -11.27 15.35
CA GLU A 205 -5.09 -11.37 16.66
C GLU A 205 -6.58 -10.98 16.58
N LYS A 206 -6.95 -10.12 15.62
CA LYS A 206 -8.36 -9.80 15.31
C LYS A 206 -9.02 -10.86 14.42
N GLU A 207 -8.25 -11.75 13.82
CA GLU A 207 -8.80 -12.79 12.99
C GLU A 207 -9.50 -13.84 13.85
N VAL A 208 -10.81 -13.99 13.64
CA VAL A 208 -11.60 -14.93 14.42
C VAL A 208 -11.32 -16.35 13.91
N TRP A 209 -10.72 -17.16 14.78
CA TRP A 209 -10.58 -18.61 14.62
C TRP A 209 -11.67 -19.30 15.43
N THR A 210 -12.55 -20.04 14.76
CA THR A 210 -13.56 -20.84 15.47
C THR A 210 -12.91 -22.04 16.15
N ALA A 211 -13.46 -22.50 17.28
CA ALA A 211 -12.94 -23.69 17.98
C ALA A 211 -12.89 -24.94 17.08
N LYS A 212 -13.78 -25.04 16.08
CA LYS A 212 -13.75 -26.10 15.07
C LYS A 212 -12.53 -25.97 14.15
N GLN A 213 -12.27 -24.75 13.63
CA GLN A 213 -11.10 -24.48 12.78
C GLN A 213 -9.80 -24.69 13.53
N GLU A 214 -9.71 -24.29 14.80
CA GLU A 214 -8.53 -24.55 15.64
C GLU A 214 -8.26 -26.04 15.81
N ARG A 215 -9.30 -26.84 16.07
CA ARG A 215 -9.18 -28.30 16.16
C ARG A 215 -8.77 -28.92 14.82
N GLN A 216 -9.36 -28.48 13.70
CA GLN A 216 -8.99 -28.93 12.36
C GLN A 216 -7.53 -28.58 12.05
N PHE A 217 -7.11 -27.37 12.39
CA PHE A 217 -5.76 -26.87 12.17
C PHE A 217 -4.73 -27.60 13.01
N ALA A 218 -4.98 -27.81 14.31
CA ALA A 218 -4.12 -28.60 15.18
C ALA A 218 -3.98 -30.04 14.67
N LYS A 219 -5.09 -30.67 14.26
CA LYS A 219 -5.08 -32.02 13.67
C LYS A 219 -4.28 -32.05 12.37
N ALA A 220 -4.45 -31.05 11.50
CA ALA A 220 -3.74 -30.94 10.23
C ALA A 220 -2.24 -30.67 10.41
N LEU A 221 -1.86 -29.85 11.39
CA LEU A 221 -0.47 -29.59 11.75
C LEU A 221 0.26 -30.87 12.17
N VAL A 222 -0.40 -31.72 12.98
CA VAL A 222 0.15 -33.02 13.38
C VAL A 222 0.26 -33.95 12.17
N SER A 223 -0.80 -34.06 11.36
CA SER A 223 -0.79 -34.97 10.20
C SER A 223 0.24 -34.60 9.14
N PHE A 224 0.54 -33.31 8.96
CA PHE A 224 1.47 -32.80 7.96
C PHE A 224 2.82 -32.33 8.53
N GLY A 225 3.15 -32.69 9.78
CA GLY A 225 4.40 -32.29 10.45
C GLY A 225 5.68 -32.74 9.71
N GLY A 226 5.62 -33.87 9.00
CA GLY A 226 6.73 -34.39 8.19
C GLY A 226 6.86 -33.76 6.79
N VAL A 227 5.89 -32.95 6.35
CA VAL A 227 5.89 -32.36 5.01
C VAL A 227 6.78 -31.11 4.97
N PRO A 228 7.61 -30.88 3.94
CA PRO A 228 8.41 -29.67 3.81
C PRO A 228 7.59 -28.36 3.88
N PRO A 229 8.16 -27.28 4.42
CA PRO A 229 7.42 -26.03 4.70
C PRO A 229 6.84 -25.35 3.46
N LYS A 230 7.42 -25.56 2.27
CA LYS A 230 6.96 -24.92 1.02
C LYS A 230 5.54 -25.32 0.61
N GLY A 231 5.11 -26.55 0.93
CA GLY A 231 3.78 -27.08 0.55
C GLY A 231 2.86 -27.44 1.71
N ARG A 232 3.38 -27.50 2.94
CA ARG A 232 2.63 -27.93 4.13
C ARG A 232 1.33 -27.16 4.34
N TYR A 233 1.39 -25.83 4.29
CA TYR A 233 0.22 -24.99 4.58
C TYR A 233 -0.84 -25.01 3.48
N THR A 234 -0.48 -25.40 2.25
CA THR A 234 -1.47 -25.63 1.18
C THR A 234 -2.32 -26.85 1.53
N LEU A 235 -1.70 -27.91 2.04
CA LEU A 235 -2.41 -29.12 2.47
C LEU A 235 -3.23 -28.89 3.73
N ILE A 236 -2.72 -28.08 4.65
CA ILE A 236 -3.45 -27.69 5.87
C ILE A 236 -4.69 -26.84 5.51
N ALA A 237 -4.54 -25.85 4.63
CA ALA A 237 -5.66 -25.02 4.18
C ALA A 237 -6.78 -25.85 3.53
N ASN A 238 -6.44 -26.92 2.80
CA ASN A 238 -7.44 -27.83 2.25
C ASN A 238 -8.21 -28.65 3.31
N LYS A 239 -7.79 -28.61 4.58
CA LYS A 239 -8.41 -29.33 5.72
C LYS A 239 -9.07 -28.40 6.73
N VAL A 240 -8.76 -27.11 6.69
CA VAL A 240 -9.34 -26.10 7.58
C VAL A 240 -10.36 -25.32 6.77
N ASP A 241 -11.62 -25.44 7.16
CA ASP A 241 -12.72 -24.82 6.44
C ASP A 241 -12.54 -23.29 6.43
N ASP A 242 -12.74 -22.66 5.27
CA ASP A 242 -12.72 -21.21 5.07
C ASP A 242 -11.41 -20.48 5.47
N LYS A 243 -10.28 -21.18 5.51
CA LYS A 243 -8.96 -20.57 5.77
C LYS A 243 -8.00 -20.69 4.59
N SER A 244 -7.32 -19.59 4.30
CA SER A 244 -6.31 -19.54 3.24
C SER A 244 -4.98 -20.14 3.71
N ARG A 245 -4.14 -20.51 2.74
CA ARG A 245 -2.75 -20.94 2.99
C ARG A 245 -1.98 -19.92 3.83
N GLN A 246 -2.21 -18.63 3.58
CA GLN A 246 -1.50 -17.56 4.25
C GLN A 246 -1.97 -17.41 5.70
N GLU A 247 -3.27 -17.45 5.96
CA GLU A 247 -3.85 -17.42 7.31
C GLU A 247 -3.34 -18.60 8.15
N CYS A 248 -3.37 -19.82 7.61
CA CYS A 248 -2.81 -20.99 8.31
C CYS A 248 -1.32 -20.85 8.66
N LEU A 249 -0.54 -20.16 7.81
CA LEU A 249 0.88 -19.89 8.07
C LEU A 249 1.06 -18.81 9.14
N MET A 250 0.29 -17.73 9.06
CA MET A 250 0.37 -16.61 9.99
C MET A 250 -0.10 -17.03 11.39
N HIS A 251 -1.19 -17.76 11.47
CA HIS A 251 -1.69 -18.34 12.71
C HIS A 251 -0.67 -19.30 13.35
N HIS A 252 0.00 -20.17 12.58
CA HIS A 252 1.07 -21.00 13.14
C HIS A 252 2.23 -20.16 13.70
N LYS A 253 2.63 -19.09 13.00
CA LYS A 253 3.68 -18.18 13.49
C LYS A 253 3.24 -17.46 14.75
N LEU A 254 1.98 -17.03 14.84
CA LEU A 254 1.42 -16.41 16.03
C LEU A 254 1.51 -17.37 17.23
N LEU A 255 1.08 -18.62 17.06
CA LEU A 255 1.19 -19.66 18.10
C LEU A 255 2.65 -19.91 18.53
N GLN A 256 3.60 -19.91 17.57
CA GLN A 256 5.02 -20.05 17.89
C GLN A 256 5.60 -18.85 18.66
N LEU A 257 5.08 -17.65 18.44
CA LEU A 257 5.49 -16.46 19.19
C LEU A 257 4.91 -16.50 20.60
N ILE A 258 3.62 -16.81 20.74
CA ILE A 258 2.97 -16.97 22.06
C ILE A 258 3.70 -18.02 22.89
N ALA A 259 4.06 -19.15 22.29
CA ALA A 259 4.81 -20.21 22.96
C ALA A 259 6.26 -19.86 23.32
N LYS A 260 6.84 -18.80 22.73
CA LYS A 260 8.17 -18.27 23.09
C LYS A 260 8.10 -17.17 24.14
N GLU A 261 6.98 -16.47 24.21
CA GLU A 261 6.71 -15.42 25.20
C GLU A 261 6.33 -16.03 26.57
N GLN A 262 5.86 -17.29 26.59
CA GLN A 262 5.63 -18.11 27.79
C GLN A 262 6.90 -18.84 28.25
#